data_AF-A0A836QFP7-F1
#
_entry.id   AF-A0A836QFP7-F1
#
_cell.length_a   1.000
_cell.length_b   1.000
_cell.length_c   1.000
_cell.angle_alpha   90.00
_cell.angle_beta   90.00
_cell.angle_gamma   90.00
#
_symmetry.space_group_name_H-M   'P 1'
#
loop_
_entity.id
_entity.type
_entity.pdbx_description
1 polymer ?
#
loop_
_entity_poly.entity_id
_entity_poly.type
_entity_poly.pdbx_seq_one_letter_code
_entity_poly.pdbx_strand_id
1 'polypeptide(L)'
;MTGSNIGGFYVFEDGTWRTVRQPTLGRSFQLYSSLAFGDRLLMGQYPTGRVFEYDGKKMSEKSGWPPVLPGVSRSAREAQTTTIYGGDLFVGVWPWAEVWRYNPDSRRWVYMRRMFKHPALTDKITHPYEVENRKHPVANLWGQRVTSLIPNGPDLFISTSSKGVDKWKPEAFPFLAPEKWKSYGKIYRATMPGHLAASTKWTDGPTKIEFIIRGAEIEIQQDGKRLAATTLTGSLAEQLGRIKGLNNVKWGDGIYGRFGGTSIKGIIQR
;
A
#
# COMPACT_ATOMS: atom_id res chain seq x y z
N MET A 1 -2.15 -4.77 -19.50
CA MET A 1 -2.96 -3.53 -19.37
C MET A 1 -2.05 -2.33 -19.22
N THR A 2 -2.51 -1.14 -19.63
CA THR A 2 -1.75 0.11 -19.52
C THR A 2 -2.68 1.32 -19.40
N GLY A 3 -2.17 2.41 -18.84
CA GLY A 3 -2.88 3.68 -18.68
C GLY A 3 -2.10 4.83 -19.28
N SER A 4 -2.80 5.80 -19.87
CA SER A 4 -2.22 7.07 -20.33
C SER A 4 -2.34 8.15 -19.26
N ASN A 5 -1.55 9.21 -19.37
CA ASN A 5 -1.58 10.36 -18.46
C ASN A 5 -2.83 11.27 -18.57
N ILE A 6 -3.69 10.97 -19.54
CA ILE A 6 -4.98 11.63 -19.78
C ILE A 6 -6.15 10.66 -19.57
N GLY A 7 -5.88 9.52 -18.91
CA GLY A 7 -6.89 8.60 -18.40
C GLY A 7 -7.44 7.58 -19.39
N GLY A 8 -6.89 7.48 -20.59
CA GLY A 8 -7.10 6.29 -21.41
C GLY A 8 -6.65 5.05 -20.65
N PHE A 9 -7.49 4.02 -20.57
CA PHE A 9 -7.20 2.75 -19.90
C PHE A 9 -7.45 1.58 -20.85
N TYR A 10 -6.44 0.74 -21.04
CA TYR A 10 -6.41 -0.26 -22.09
C TYR A 10 -6.02 -1.63 -21.53
N VAL A 11 -6.70 -2.67 -21.99
CA VAL A 11 -6.49 -4.05 -21.57
C VAL A 11 -6.09 -4.86 -22.80
N PHE A 12 -5.08 -5.70 -22.63
CA PHE A 12 -4.64 -6.65 -23.66
C PHE A 12 -5.12 -8.03 -23.24
N GLU A 13 -5.96 -8.65 -24.07
CA GLU A 13 -6.62 -9.92 -23.80
C GLU A 13 -6.82 -10.63 -25.16
N ASP A 14 -6.53 -11.93 -25.19
CA ASP A 14 -6.67 -12.78 -26.38
C ASP A 14 -6.02 -12.20 -27.65
N GLY A 15 -4.81 -11.65 -27.50
CA GLY A 15 -4.04 -11.10 -28.62
C GLY A 15 -4.51 -9.73 -29.10
N THR A 16 -5.50 -9.10 -28.45
CA THR A 16 -6.09 -7.82 -28.89
C THR A 16 -6.12 -6.77 -27.78
N TRP A 17 -6.06 -5.50 -28.18
CA TRP A 17 -6.21 -4.38 -27.25
C TRP A 17 -7.65 -3.86 -27.25
N ARG A 18 -8.23 -3.75 -26.05
CA ARG A 18 -9.53 -3.13 -25.81
C ARG A 18 -9.37 -1.85 -25.01
N THR A 19 -10.10 -0.81 -25.40
CA THR A 19 -10.23 0.41 -24.60
C THR A 19 -11.34 0.23 -23.56
N VAL A 20 -11.00 0.38 -22.28
CA VAL A 20 -11.93 0.30 -21.15
C VAL A 20 -12.40 1.70 -20.74
N ARG A 21 -11.50 2.69 -20.79
CA ARG A 21 -11.80 4.10 -20.54
C ARG A 21 -11.19 4.93 -21.65
N GLN A 22 -11.98 5.80 -22.26
CA GLN A 22 -11.47 6.75 -23.26
C GLN A 22 -10.64 7.86 -22.60
N PRO A 23 -9.54 8.30 -23.21
CA PRO A 23 -8.78 9.43 -22.73
C PRO A 23 -9.59 10.73 -22.80
N THR A 24 -9.25 11.70 -21.95
CA THR A 24 -9.84 13.04 -21.96
C THR A 24 -8.74 14.07 -22.15
N LEU A 25 -8.65 14.66 -23.34
CA LEU A 25 -7.64 15.67 -23.65
C LEU A 25 -7.74 16.88 -22.69
N GLY A 26 -6.60 17.45 -22.34
CA GLY A 26 -6.51 18.59 -21.41
C GLY A 26 -6.76 18.24 -19.94
N ARG A 27 -7.12 16.99 -19.61
CA ARG A 27 -7.37 16.54 -18.23
C ARG A 27 -6.31 15.55 -17.79
N SER A 28 -5.56 15.89 -16.75
CA SER A 28 -4.64 14.94 -16.13
C SER A 28 -5.40 13.81 -15.45
N PHE A 29 -4.98 12.59 -15.74
CA PHE A 29 -5.41 11.37 -15.08
C PHE A 29 -4.29 10.36 -15.24
N GLN A 30 -3.51 10.16 -14.19
CA GLN A 30 -2.34 9.27 -14.21
C GLN A 30 -2.52 8.16 -13.18
N LEU A 31 -2.06 6.97 -13.52
CA LEU A 31 -2.06 5.80 -12.65
C LEU A 31 -0.63 5.53 -12.18
N TYR A 32 -0.39 5.65 -10.88
CA TYR A 32 0.96 5.59 -10.28
C TYR A 32 1.29 4.24 -9.65
N SER A 33 0.27 3.51 -9.23
CA SER A 33 0.41 2.21 -8.58
C SER A 33 -0.69 1.29 -9.05
N SER A 34 -0.42 -0.02 -9.02
CA SER A 34 -1.40 -1.06 -9.29
C SER A 34 -1.17 -2.24 -8.35
N LEU A 35 -2.24 -2.80 -7.81
CA LEU A 35 -2.20 -3.92 -6.88
C LEU A 35 -3.45 -4.80 -7.05
N ALA A 36 -3.26 -6.10 -7.20
CA ALA A 36 -4.36 -7.05 -7.05
C ALA A 36 -4.80 -7.07 -5.58
N PHE A 37 -6.09 -6.84 -5.34
CA PHE A 37 -6.67 -6.84 -4.00
C PHE A 37 -8.05 -7.51 -4.07
N GLY A 38 -8.11 -8.75 -3.60
CA GLY A 38 -9.26 -9.62 -3.87
C GLY A 38 -9.39 -9.92 -5.37
N ASP A 39 -10.62 -9.86 -5.87
CA ASP A 39 -10.96 -10.07 -7.28
C ASP A 39 -10.96 -8.75 -8.09
N ARG A 40 -10.23 -7.74 -7.59
CA ARG A 40 -10.11 -6.42 -8.22
C ARG A 40 -8.65 -6.08 -8.42
N LEU A 41 -8.39 -5.32 -9.47
CA LEU A 41 -7.16 -4.56 -9.57
C LEU A 41 -7.40 -3.14 -9.07
N LEU A 42 -6.71 -2.79 -7.99
CA LEU A 42 -6.66 -1.42 -7.49
C LEU A 42 -5.57 -0.63 -8.19
N MET A 43 -5.84 0.64 -8.48
CA MET A 43 -4.91 1.54 -9.16
C MET A 43 -4.93 2.91 -8.49
N GLY A 44 -3.79 3.35 -7.96
CA GLY A 44 -3.67 4.66 -7.32
C GLY A 44 -3.55 5.78 -8.36
N GLN A 45 -4.32 6.86 -8.17
CA GLN A 45 -4.55 7.88 -9.19
C GLN A 45 -4.10 9.28 -8.77
N TYR A 46 -3.63 10.03 -9.77
CA TYR A 46 -3.46 11.48 -9.76
C TYR A 46 -4.45 12.14 -10.72
N PRO A 47 -5.09 13.27 -10.38
CA PRO A 47 -4.76 14.20 -9.29
C PRO A 47 -5.59 14.09 -8.01
N THR A 48 -6.45 13.08 -7.88
CA THR A 48 -7.37 13.01 -6.74
C THR A 48 -6.72 12.40 -5.49
N GLY A 49 -5.63 11.64 -5.68
CA GLY A 49 -5.04 10.79 -4.66
C GLY A 49 -5.94 9.63 -4.25
N ARG A 50 -6.94 9.31 -5.08
CA ARG A 50 -7.87 8.21 -4.84
C ARG A 50 -7.41 6.94 -5.53
N VAL A 51 -8.01 5.83 -5.13
CA VAL A 51 -7.86 4.52 -5.76
C VAL A 51 -9.02 4.30 -6.73
N PHE A 52 -8.71 3.75 -7.89
CA PHE A 52 -9.67 3.21 -8.83
C PHE A 52 -9.60 1.69 -8.78
N GLU A 53 -10.70 1.01 -9.06
CA GLU A 53 -10.73 -0.43 -9.21
C GLU A 53 -11.12 -0.83 -10.63
N TYR A 54 -10.54 -1.92 -11.10
CA TYR A 54 -10.94 -2.62 -12.31
C TYR A 54 -11.43 -4.02 -11.94
N ASP A 55 -12.64 -4.36 -12.37
CA ASP A 55 -13.31 -5.63 -12.06
C ASP A 55 -13.19 -6.69 -13.17
N GLY A 56 -12.30 -6.47 -14.15
CA GLY A 56 -12.22 -7.28 -15.36
C GLY A 56 -13.09 -6.77 -16.51
N LYS A 57 -13.99 -5.81 -16.26
CA LYS A 57 -14.88 -5.25 -17.28
C LYS A 57 -14.83 -3.73 -17.33
N LYS A 58 -15.05 -3.09 -16.18
CA LYS A 58 -15.14 -1.63 -16.01
C LYS A 58 -14.12 -1.12 -15.00
N MET A 59 -13.71 0.10 -15.23
CA MET A 59 -12.92 0.88 -14.28
C MET A 59 -13.85 1.82 -13.51
N SER A 60 -13.81 1.79 -12.19
CA SER A 60 -14.61 2.66 -11.32
C SER A 60 -13.78 3.30 -10.23
N GLU A 61 -14.16 4.51 -9.84
CA GLU A 61 -13.53 5.21 -8.74
C GLU A 61 -13.99 4.65 -7.40
N LYS A 62 -13.06 4.47 -6.45
CA LYS A 62 -13.39 4.20 -5.04
C LYS A 62 -13.44 5.52 -4.29
N SER A 63 -14.64 6.11 -4.24
CA SER A 63 -14.84 7.40 -3.58
C SER A 63 -14.33 7.36 -2.14
N GLY A 64 -13.48 8.33 -1.79
CA GLY A 64 -12.92 8.47 -0.44
C GLY A 64 -11.82 7.47 -0.06
N TRP A 65 -11.28 6.69 -1.02
CA TRP A 65 -10.20 5.73 -0.76
C TRP A 65 -8.87 6.19 -1.35
N PRO A 66 -7.78 6.33 -0.56
CA PRO A 66 -7.81 6.54 0.89
C PRO A 66 -8.44 7.90 1.25
N PRO A 67 -8.74 8.14 2.54
CA PRO A 67 -9.17 9.44 3.02
C PRO A 67 -8.14 10.54 2.74
N VAL A 68 -8.56 11.80 2.94
CA VAL A 68 -7.66 12.96 2.91
C VAL A 68 -7.17 13.24 4.32
N LEU A 69 -5.86 13.42 4.50
CA LEU A 69 -5.30 13.89 5.77
C LEU A 69 -5.95 15.23 6.17
N PRO A 70 -6.48 15.36 7.39
CA PRO A 70 -7.01 16.65 7.85
C PRO A 70 -5.94 17.74 7.84
N GLY A 71 -6.32 18.95 7.41
CA GLY A 71 -5.43 20.11 7.38
C GLY A 71 -4.49 20.19 6.18
N VAL A 72 -4.73 19.44 5.10
CA VAL A 72 -4.02 19.60 3.82
C VAL A 72 -4.97 19.85 2.66
N SER A 73 -4.44 20.43 1.57
CA SER A 73 -5.18 20.62 0.32
C SER A 73 -5.63 19.29 -0.26
N ARG A 74 -6.84 19.26 -0.84
CA ARG A 74 -7.40 18.09 -1.53
C ARG A 74 -6.92 17.97 -2.98
N SER A 75 -6.22 18.99 -3.48
CA SER A 75 -5.78 19.08 -4.87
C SER A 75 -4.45 18.37 -5.10
N ALA A 76 -4.22 17.93 -6.34
CA ALA A 76 -2.96 17.35 -6.83
C ALA A 76 -2.38 16.28 -5.88
N ARG A 77 -3.21 15.33 -5.46
CA ARG A 77 -2.76 14.18 -4.66
C ARG A 77 -2.46 13.00 -5.58
N GLU A 78 -1.48 12.17 -5.21
CA GLU A 78 -1.14 10.93 -5.91
C GLU A 78 -1.24 9.78 -4.91
N ALA A 79 -2.13 8.80 -5.13
CA ALA A 79 -2.02 7.50 -4.47
C ALA A 79 -0.87 6.74 -5.12
N GLN A 80 0.33 7.00 -4.61
CA GLN A 80 1.56 6.76 -5.34
C GLN A 80 2.08 5.33 -5.18
N THR A 81 1.86 4.72 -4.02
CA THR A 81 2.31 3.36 -3.72
C THR A 81 1.19 2.59 -3.06
N THR A 82 1.08 1.30 -3.39
CA THR A 82 0.10 0.38 -2.82
C THR A 82 0.76 -0.96 -2.55
N THR A 83 0.46 -1.59 -1.43
CA THR A 83 0.89 -2.97 -1.15
C THR A 83 -0.07 -3.69 -0.22
N ILE A 84 0.07 -5.01 -0.12
CA ILE A 84 -0.56 -5.81 0.93
C ILE A 84 0.50 -6.10 2.00
N TYR A 85 0.16 -5.86 3.26
CA TYR A 85 0.99 -6.23 4.40
C TYR A 85 0.12 -6.64 5.58
N GLY A 86 0.39 -7.81 6.18
CA GLY A 86 -0.42 -8.31 7.31
C GLY A 86 -1.88 -8.60 7.00
N GLY A 87 -2.26 -8.84 5.74
CA GLY A 87 -3.66 -9.00 5.35
C GLY A 87 -4.37 -7.70 4.98
N ASP A 88 -3.71 -6.55 5.14
CA ASP A 88 -4.31 -5.23 4.92
C ASP A 88 -3.75 -4.53 3.69
N LEU A 89 -4.54 -3.63 3.13
CA LEU A 89 -4.11 -2.73 2.07
C LEU A 89 -3.40 -1.52 2.66
N PHE A 90 -2.19 -1.23 2.18
CA PHE A 90 -1.46 -0.01 2.51
C PHE A 90 -1.38 0.90 1.28
N VAL A 91 -1.56 2.20 1.49
CA VAL A 91 -1.46 3.23 0.44
C VAL A 91 -0.59 4.39 0.91
N GLY A 92 0.46 4.68 0.14
CA GLY A 92 1.28 5.88 0.30
C GLY A 92 0.76 7.01 -0.58
N VAL A 93 0.52 8.19 0.00
CA VAL A 93 -0.09 9.34 -0.69
C VAL A 93 0.85 10.55 -0.70
N TRP A 94 1.11 11.06 -1.90
CA TRP A 94 1.77 12.34 -2.16
C TRP A 94 0.72 13.47 -2.20
N PRO A 95 1.03 14.74 -1.82
CA PRO A 95 2.36 15.31 -1.61
C PRO A 95 2.86 15.41 -0.17
N TRP A 96 2.12 14.88 0.79
CA TRP A 96 2.47 14.98 2.20
C TRP A 96 3.15 13.72 2.75
N ALA A 97 3.35 12.69 1.93
CA ALA A 97 3.88 11.37 2.32
C ALA A 97 3.06 10.71 3.45
N GLU A 98 1.75 10.68 3.24
CA GLU A 98 0.78 10.02 4.12
C GLU A 98 0.86 8.51 3.91
N VAL A 99 0.75 7.72 4.97
CA VAL A 99 0.54 6.26 4.89
C VAL A 99 -0.81 5.94 5.51
N TRP A 100 -1.66 5.30 4.71
CA TRP A 100 -2.99 4.84 5.10
C TRP A 100 -3.03 3.32 5.07
N ARG A 101 -3.72 2.73 6.05
CA ARG A 101 -3.99 1.29 6.13
C ARG A 101 -5.49 1.05 6.05
N TYR A 102 -5.92 0.14 5.19
CA TYR A 102 -7.29 -0.33 5.12
C TYR A 102 -7.36 -1.80 5.54
N ASN A 103 -8.14 -2.06 6.58
CA ASN A 103 -8.42 -3.43 7.01
C ASN A 103 -9.71 -3.93 6.35
N PRO A 104 -9.67 -5.01 5.54
CA PRO A 104 -10.83 -5.48 4.79
C PRO A 104 -11.93 -6.07 5.67
N ASP A 105 -11.58 -6.66 6.81
CA ASP A 105 -12.55 -7.30 7.71
C ASP A 105 -13.42 -6.27 8.43
N SER A 106 -12.79 -5.26 9.03
CA SER A 106 -13.48 -4.15 9.70
C SER A 106 -13.93 -3.05 8.73
N ARG A 107 -13.54 -3.14 7.45
CA ARG A 107 -13.81 -2.16 6.38
C ARG A 107 -13.42 -0.73 6.77
N ARG A 108 -12.31 -0.59 7.48
CA ARG A 108 -11.91 0.67 8.09
C ARG A 108 -10.55 1.14 7.59
N TRP A 109 -10.48 2.42 7.25
CA TRP A 109 -9.23 3.14 7.06
C TRP A 109 -8.67 3.63 8.40
N VAL A 110 -7.36 3.49 8.56
CA VAL A 110 -6.58 4.02 9.67
C VAL A 110 -5.46 4.86 9.08
N TYR A 111 -5.39 6.11 9.53
CA TYR A 111 -4.22 6.94 9.29
C TYR A 111 -3.07 6.38 10.12
N MET A 112 -2.04 5.89 9.45
CA MET A 112 -0.88 5.33 10.16
C MET A 112 0.02 6.47 10.59
N ARG A 113 0.53 7.23 9.61
CA ARG A 113 1.53 8.27 9.85
C ARG A 113 1.78 9.10 8.59
N ARG A 114 2.22 10.33 8.80
CA ARG A 114 2.98 11.13 7.83
C ARG A 114 4.46 10.86 8.01
N MET A 115 5.16 10.47 6.95
CA MET A 115 6.55 10.04 7.05
C MET A 115 7.57 11.19 7.23
N PHE A 116 7.07 12.42 7.28
CA PHE A 116 7.82 13.65 7.48
C PHE A 116 7.22 14.46 8.64
N LYS A 117 8.08 15.10 9.42
CA LYS A 117 7.67 15.99 10.54
C LYS A 117 7.59 17.47 10.16
N HIS A 118 7.98 17.81 8.93
CA HIS A 118 8.13 19.17 8.43
C HIS A 118 7.70 19.22 6.96
N PRO A 119 7.26 20.38 6.44
CA PRO A 119 6.80 21.54 7.21
C PRO A 119 5.51 21.17 7.97
N ALA A 120 4.96 22.08 8.77
CA ALA A 120 3.64 21.90 9.37
C ALA A 120 2.57 21.66 8.29
N LEU A 121 1.51 20.93 8.63
CA LEU A 121 0.39 20.72 7.73
C LEU A 121 -0.33 22.05 7.50
N THR A 122 -0.75 22.28 6.26
CA THR A 122 -1.62 23.39 5.90
C THR A 122 -2.32 23.08 4.58
N ASP A 123 -3.53 23.59 4.45
CA ASP A 123 -4.35 23.58 3.24
C ASP A 123 -4.13 24.80 2.33
N LYS A 124 -3.33 25.77 2.78
CA LYS A 124 -3.02 27.00 2.03
C LYS A 124 -2.04 26.77 0.88
N ILE A 125 -1.31 25.66 0.90
CA ILE A 125 -0.41 25.22 -0.17
C ILE A 125 -0.78 23.80 -0.58
N THR A 126 -0.51 23.47 -1.84
CA THR A 126 -0.79 22.12 -2.34
C THR A 126 0.35 21.17 -1.96
N HIS A 127 1.59 21.59 -2.20
CA HIS A 127 2.78 20.76 -1.97
C HIS A 127 3.66 21.35 -0.86
N PRO A 128 4.26 20.52 0.01
CA PRO A 128 5.29 20.97 0.93
C PRO A 128 6.37 21.82 0.25
N TYR A 129 6.71 22.95 0.88
CA TYR A 129 7.75 23.89 0.44
C TYR A 129 7.53 24.56 -0.93
N GLU A 130 6.30 24.57 -1.45
CA GLU A 130 5.98 25.19 -2.75
C GLU A 130 6.31 26.70 -2.78
N VAL A 131 6.06 27.40 -1.67
CA VAL A 131 6.32 28.85 -1.56
C VAL A 131 7.81 29.14 -1.52
N GLU A 132 8.55 28.39 -0.70
CA GLU A 132 10.00 28.52 -0.54
C GLU A 132 10.73 28.18 -1.83
N ASN A 133 10.16 27.26 -2.61
CA ASN A 133 10.74 26.74 -3.83
C ASN A 133 10.20 27.43 -5.12
N ARG A 134 9.41 28.51 -4.97
CA ARG A 134 8.75 29.21 -6.10
C ARG A 134 9.67 29.75 -7.19
N LYS A 135 10.94 30.03 -6.85
CA LYS A 135 11.95 30.53 -7.79
C LYS A 135 12.62 29.40 -8.58
N HIS A 136 12.37 28.15 -8.21
CA HIS A 136 12.91 26.98 -8.89
C HIS A 136 11.98 26.57 -10.06
N PRO A 137 12.50 26.05 -11.19
CA PRO A 137 11.67 25.64 -12.34
C PRO A 137 10.56 24.63 -12.02
N VAL A 138 10.74 23.85 -10.94
CA VAL A 138 9.76 22.87 -10.46
C VAL A 138 9.32 23.27 -9.06
N ALA A 139 8.22 24.03 -8.95
CA ALA A 139 7.77 24.60 -7.67
C ALA A 139 7.56 23.54 -6.57
N ASN A 140 7.11 22.33 -6.92
CA ASN A 140 6.89 21.22 -5.99
C ASN A 140 8.06 20.23 -5.90
N LEU A 141 9.29 20.67 -6.18
CA LEU A 141 10.50 19.83 -6.13
C LEU A 141 10.60 19.03 -4.82
N TRP A 142 10.34 19.70 -3.69
CA TRP A 142 10.43 19.16 -2.34
C TRP A 142 9.10 18.62 -1.80
N GLY A 143 8.12 18.38 -2.67
CA GLY A 143 6.93 17.61 -2.32
C GLY A 143 7.32 16.21 -1.81
N GLN A 144 6.61 15.71 -0.80
CA GLN A 144 7.05 14.57 0.01
C GLN A 144 6.37 13.28 -0.43
N ARG A 145 7.18 12.27 -0.76
CA ARG A 145 6.75 10.98 -1.29
C ARG A 145 6.91 9.86 -0.28
N VAL A 146 6.01 8.90 -0.37
CA VAL A 146 6.25 7.51 0.02
C VAL A 146 6.55 6.76 -1.26
N THR A 147 7.84 6.58 -1.56
CA THR A 147 8.32 6.07 -2.85
C THR A 147 8.21 4.57 -3.00
N SER A 148 8.25 3.84 -1.89
CA SER A 148 8.05 2.39 -1.92
C SER A 148 7.43 1.89 -0.63
N LEU A 149 6.64 0.82 -0.77
CA LEU A 149 6.07 0.02 0.30
C LEU A 149 6.40 -1.44 -0.02
N ILE A 150 7.46 -1.97 0.58
CA ILE A 150 8.02 -3.28 0.23
C ILE A 150 7.89 -4.22 1.44
N PRO A 151 6.97 -5.18 1.40
CA PRO A 151 6.97 -6.31 2.34
C PRO A 151 8.25 -7.13 2.15
N ASN A 152 8.91 -7.46 3.25
CA ASN A 152 10.06 -8.36 3.27
C ASN A 152 10.01 -9.23 4.53
N GLY A 153 9.65 -10.50 4.37
CA GLY A 153 9.37 -11.38 5.50
C GLY A 153 8.24 -10.80 6.38
N PRO A 154 8.44 -10.69 7.70
CA PRO A 154 7.45 -10.14 8.62
C PRO A 154 7.42 -8.61 8.66
N ASP A 155 8.28 -7.92 7.90
CA ASP A 155 8.45 -6.47 7.97
C ASP A 155 7.90 -5.76 6.73
N LEU A 156 7.51 -4.50 6.91
CA LEU A 156 7.22 -3.57 5.82
C LEU A 156 8.26 -2.46 5.80
N PHE A 157 9.00 -2.33 4.69
CA PHE A 157 9.92 -1.22 4.47
C PHE A 157 9.22 -0.09 3.71
N ILE A 158 9.31 1.12 4.26
CA ILE A 158 8.68 2.33 3.73
C ILE A 158 9.79 3.32 3.39
N SER A 159 9.98 3.63 2.11
CA SER A 159 10.97 4.63 1.69
C SER A 159 10.34 6.00 1.43
N THR A 160 11.13 7.04 1.60
CA THR A 160 10.71 8.43 1.40
C THR A 160 11.61 9.15 0.41
N SER A 161 11.05 10.08 -0.36
CA SER A 161 11.83 10.94 -1.25
C SER A 161 11.15 12.29 -1.48
N SER A 162 11.86 13.20 -2.15
CA SER A 162 11.30 14.39 -2.77
C SER A 162 10.64 14.04 -4.12
N LYS A 163 9.89 14.97 -4.71
CA LYS A 163 9.35 14.80 -6.08
C LYS A 163 10.48 14.64 -7.09
N GLY A 164 11.49 15.52 -7.02
CA GLY A 164 12.65 15.48 -7.89
C GLY A 164 13.84 14.75 -7.27
N VAL A 165 14.77 14.32 -8.12
CA VAL A 165 16.03 13.64 -7.78
C VAL A 165 17.18 14.63 -7.54
N ASP A 166 16.91 15.76 -6.89
CA ASP A 166 17.91 16.82 -6.73
C ASP A 166 18.80 16.60 -5.51
N LYS A 167 20.06 17.03 -5.61
CA LYS A 167 20.98 17.07 -4.48
C LYS A 167 20.59 18.26 -3.61
N TRP A 168 20.48 18.06 -2.30
CA TRP A 168 20.32 19.19 -1.39
C TRP A 168 21.57 20.08 -1.44
N LYS A 169 21.36 21.33 -1.83
CA LYS A 169 22.35 22.42 -1.82
C LYS A 169 21.91 23.44 -0.75
N PRO A 170 22.65 23.59 0.36
CA PRO A 170 22.26 24.45 1.48
C PRO A 170 21.94 25.89 1.08
N GLU A 171 22.68 26.44 0.11
CA GLU A 171 22.54 27.83 -0.36
C GLU A 171 21.27 28.01 -1.20
N ALA A 172 20.91 27.00 -2.00
CA ALA A 172 19.71 27.03 -2.84
C ALA A 172 18.45 26.66 -2.05
N PHE A 173 18.59 25.82 -1.02
CA PHE A 173 17.47 25.28 -0.22
C PHE A 173 17.72 25.43 1.28
N PRO A 174 17.92 26.66 1.79
CA PRO A 174 18.27 26.90 3.20
C PRO A 174 17.14 26.52 4.15
N PHE A 175 15.89 26.50 3.69
CA PHE A 175 14.72 26.11 4.49
C PHE A 175 14.73 24.63 4.95
N LEU A 176 15.58 23.79 4.33
CA LEU A 176 15.81 22.40 4.74
C LEU A 176 16.98 22.24 5.73
N ALA A 177 17.74 23.30 5.99
CA ALA A 177 18.77 23.28 7.01
C ALA A 177 18.16 23.23 8.43
N PRO A 178 18.93 22.78 9.43
CA PRO A 178 20.19 22.04 9.28
C PRO A 178 19.96 20.57 8.87
N GLU A 179 18.79 20.01 9.22
CA GLU A 179 18.60 18.56 9.31
C GLU A 179 17.34 18.03 8.60
N LYS A 180 16.46 18.92 8.11
CA LYS A 180 15.18 18.53 7.51
C LYS A 180 15.40 17.73 6.22
N TRP A 181 16.43 18.06 5.45
CA TRP A 181 16.81 17.34 4.23
C TRP A 181 17.06 15.85 4.48
N LYS A 182 17.57 15.46 5.66
CA LYS A 182 17.81 14.04 6.01
C LYS A 182 16.54 13.21 6.06
N SER A 183 15.35 13.83 6.05
CA SER A 183 14.08 13.13 6.00
C SER A 183 13.76 12.60 4.60
N TYR A 184 14.35 13.16 3.55
CA TYR A 184 14.28 12.63 2.20
C TYR A 184 15.33 11.52 2.06
N GLY A 185 14.93 10.35 1.55
CA GLY A 185 15.77 9.17 1.46
C GLY A 185 15.75 8.26 2.68
N LYS A 186 14.95 8.57 3.73
CA LYS A 186 14.80 7.67 4.88
C LYS A 186 14.05 6.40 4.50
N ILE A 187 14.50 5.29 5.06
CA ILE A 187 13.81 4.00 5.05
C ILE A 187 13.32 3.72 6.47
N TYR A 188 12.03 3.46 6.60
CA TYR A 188 11.41 3.05 7.86
C TYR A 188 11.10 1.56 7.80
N ARG A 189 11.34 0.86 8.90
CA ARG A 189 10.85 -0.50 9.13
C ARG A 189 9.58 -0.42 9.97
N ALA A 190 8.48 -0.93 9.44
CA ALA A 190 7.24 -1.13 10.17
C ALA A 190 7.04 -2.62 10.46
N THR A 191 6.53 -2.91 11.65
CA THR A 191 6.19 -4.26 12.11
C THR A 191 4.71 -4.30 12.48
N MET A 192 4.08 -5.47 12.34
CA MET A 192 2.70 -5.71 12.72
C MET A 192 2.62 -6.95 13.63
N PRO A 193 2.15 -6.81 14.88
CA PRO A 193 1.86 -7.97 15.72
C PRO A 193 0.90 -8.93 15.02
N GLY A 194 1.20 -10.23 15.06
CA GLY A 194 0.37 -11.24 14.38
C GLY A 194 0.72 -11.45 12.91
N HIS A 195 1.61 -10.66 12.32
CA HIS A 195 2.06 -10.91 10.96
C HIS A 195 3.27 -11.85 10.94
N LEU A 196 3.09 -12.99 10.30
CA LEU A 196 4.13 -13.97 10.02
C LEU A 196 4.09 -14.32 8.52
N ALA A 197 5.25 -14.46 7.92
CA ALA A 197 5.40 -14.85 6.53
C ALA A 197 6.58 -15.82 6.40
N ALA A 198 6.46 -16.77 5.48
CA ALA A 198 7.50 -17.74 5.17
C ALA A 198 7.45 -18.12 3.69
N SER A 199 8.60 -18.41 3.10
CA SER A 199 8.66 -18.99 1.76
C SER A 199 8.36 -20.48 1.83
N THR A 200 7.48 -20.95 0.94
CA THR A 200 7.24 -22.38 0.75
C THR A 200 8.41 -23.03 0.01
N LYS A 201 8.61 -24.32 0.23
CA LYS A 201 9.47 -25.16 -0.60
C LYS A 201 8.62 -25.77 -1.72
N TRP A 202 9.21 -25.91 -2.90
CA TRP A 202 8.54 -26.58 -3.99
C TRP A 202 8.43 -28.09 -3.72
N THR A 203 7.33 -28.69 -4.17
CA THR A 203 7.02 -30.12 -4.04
C THR A 203 6.38 -30.65 -5.31
N ASP A 204 6.70 -31.90 -5.68
CA ASP A 204 5.99 -32.63 -6.72
C ASP A 204 4.63 -33.11 -6.18
N GLY A 205 3.58 -32.33 -6.44
CA GLY A 205 2.21 -32.68 -6.09
C GLY A 205 1.60 -31.84 -4.95
N PRO A 206 0.46 -32.29 -4.39
CA PRO A 206 -0.22 -31.57 -3.31
C PRO A 206 0.68 -31.37 -2.09
N THR A 207 0.66 -30.16 -1.54
CA THR A 207 1.35 -29.82 -0.28
C THR A 207 0.31 -29.38 0.76
N LYS A 208 0.59 -29.68 2.03
CA LYS A 208 -0.22 -29.26 3.17
C LYS A 208 0.46 -28.06 3.83
N ILE A 209 -0.23 -26.92 3.87
CA ILE A 209 0.18 -25.76 4.65
C ILE A 209 -0.67 -25.68 5.91
N GLU A 210 -0.02 -25.57 7.05
CA GLU A 210 -0.67 -25.50 8.37
C GLU A 210 -0.35 -24.17 9.04
N PHE A 211 -1.40 -23.49 9.48
CA PHE A 211 -1.31 -22.27 10.28
C PHE A 211 -1.75 -22.61 11.69
N ILE A 212 -0.81 -22.66 12.62
CA ILE A 212 -1.03 -23.16 13.97
C ILE A 212 -1.00 -21.99 14.94
N ILE A 213 -2.01 -21.90 15.80
CA ILE A 213 -2.08 -20.92 16.88
C ILE A 213 -2.17 -21.71 18.19
N ARG A 214 -1.17 -21.58 19.07
CA ARG A 214 -1.11 -22.25 20.38
C ARG A 214 -0.79 -21.23 21.46
N GLY A 215 -1.79 -20.82 22.21
CA GLY A 215 -1.65 -19.75 23.20
C GLY A 215 -1.18 -18.45 22.53
N ALA A 216 0.04 -18.01 22.86
CA ALA A 216 0.67 -16.83 22.28
C ALA A 216 1.59 -17.16 21.09
N GLU A 217 1.81 -18.42 20.74
CA GLU A 217 2.67 -18.79 19.61
C GLU A 217 1.83 -18.95 18.33
N ILE A 218 2.33 -18.39 17.23
CA ILE A 218 1.84 -18.69 15.87
C ILE A 218 2.95 -19.32 15.04
N GLU A 219 2.58 -20.30 14.22
CA GLU A 219 3.51 -21.10 13.43
C GLU A 219 2.93 -21.38 12.03
N ILE A 220 3.82 -21.41 11.04
CA ILE A 220 3.54 -21.90 9.68
C ILE A 220 4.33 -23.19 9.49
N GLN A 221 3.65 -24.26 9.08
CA GLN A 221 4.27 -25.51 8.64
C GLN A 221 3.93 -25.82 7.19
N GLN A 222 4.82 -26.55 6.54
CA GLN A 222 4.58 -27.19 5.26
C GLN A 222 4.93 -28.67 5.39
N ASP A 223 3.97 -29.55 5.11
CA ASP A 223 4.13 -31.01 5.15
C ASP A 223 4.77 -31.48 6.48
N GLY A 224 4.28 -30.94 7.60
CA GLY A 224 4.76 -31.22 8.96
C GLY A 224 6.10 -30.58 9.33
N LYS A 225 6.75 -29.84 8.43
CA LYS A 225 8.01 -29.12 8.72
C LYS A 225 7.71 -27.65 9.03
N ARG A 226 8.20 -27.18 10.19
CA ARG A 226 8.15 -25.77 10.58
C ARG A 226 8.89 -24.90 9.57
N LEU A 227 8.19 -23.94 8.97
CA LEU A 227 8.76 -22.93 8.09
C LEU A 227 9.09 -21.64 8.84
N ALA A 228 8.17 -21.19 9.70
CA ALA A 228 8.37 -19.98 10.50
C ALA A 228 7.48 -20.02 11.73
N ALA A 229 7.83 -19.21 12.73
CA ALA A 229 7.00 -19.01 13.91
C ALA A 229 7.40 -17.75 14.65
N THR A 230 6.49 -17.27 15.49
CA THR A 230 6.74 -16.13 16.37
C THR A 230 5.86 -16.20 17.62
N THR A 231 6.30 -15.51 18.66
CA THR A 231 5.54 -15.34 19.90
C THR A 231 4.90 -13.97 19.89
N LEU A 232 3.58 -13.95 19.99
CA LEU A 232 2.78 -12.75 20.10
C LEU A 232 2.94 -12.12 21.48
N THR A 233 2.88 -10.80 21.51
CA THR A 233 2.99 -10.01 22.74
C THR A 233 1.85 -9.01 22.83
N GLY A 234 1.60 -8.52 24.05
CA GLY A 234 0.60 -7.50 24.34
C GLY A 234 -0.85 -7.96 24.07
N SER A 235 -1.70 -6.99 23.74
CA SER A 235 -3.16 -7.18 23.64
C SER A 235 -3.59 -8.25 22.64
N LEU A 236 -2.84 -8.46 21.54
CA LEU A 236 -3.18 -9.49 20.56
C LEU A 236 -3.00 -10.90 21.14
N ALA A 237 -1.95 -11.13 21.93
CA ALA A 237 -1.71 -12.41 22.59
C ALA A 237 -2.85 -12.73 23.58
N GLU A 238 -3.28 -11.73 24.36
CA GLU A 238 -4.42 -11.87 25.27
C GLU A 238 -5.73 -12.15 24.55
N GLN A 239 -5.98 -11.46 23.43
CA GLN A 239 -7.18 -11.68 22.62
C GLN A 239 -7.22 -13.10 22.06
N LEU A 240 -6.11 -13.60 21.52
CA LEU A 240 -6.03 -14.96 20.99
C LEU A 240 -6.16 -16.03 22.09
N GLY A 241 -5.64 -15.78 23.29
CA GLY A 241 -5.88 -16.67 24.43
C GLY A 241 -7.38 -16.83 24.80
N ARG A 242 -8.23 -15.90 24.36
CA ARG A 242 -9.69 -15.90 24.64
C ARG A 242 -10.53 -16.38 23.47
N ILE A 243 -9.97 -16.57 22.27
CA ILE A 243 -10.77 -17.03 21.13
C ILE A 243 -11.15 -18.50 21.31
N LYS A 244 -12.45 -18.81 21.16
CA LYS A 244 -12.98 -20.19 21.23
C LYS A 244 -12.91 -20.93 19.89
N GLY A 245 -12.50 -20.24 18.83
CA GLY A 245 -12.41 -20.75 17.48
C GLY A 245 -12.31 -19.62 16.46
N LEU A 246 -11.84 -19.95 15.25
CA LEU A 246 -11.82 -19.05 14.11
C LEU A 246 -13.19 -19.10 13.41
N ASN A 247 -13.71 -17.92 13.07
CA ASN A 247 -14.95 -17.76 12.30
C ASN A 247 -14.61 -17.16 10.93
N ASN A 248 -15.49 -17.34 9.94
CA ASN A 248 -15.36 -16.78 8.59
C ASN A 248 -14.07 -17.16 7.84
N VAL A 249 -13.48 -18.32 8.13
CA VAL A 249 -12.34 -18.86 7.38
C VAL A 249 -12.81 -19.21 5.96
N LYS A 250 -12.07 -18.72 4.97
CA LYS A 250 -12.31 -18.99 3.55
C LYS A 250 -11.13 -19.75 2.96
N TRP A 251 -11.44 -20.69 2.07
CA TRP A 251 -10.46 -21.42 1.30
C TRP A 251 -10.60 -21.06 -0.17
N GLY A 252 -9.49 -20.73 -0.83
CA GLY A 252 -9.47 -20.39 -2.25
C GLY A 252 -10.01 -19.01 -2.61
N ASP A 253 -10.35 -18.18 -1.63
CA ASP A 253 -10.76 -16.78 -1.80
C ASP A 253 -10.18 -15.94 -0.67
N GLY A 254 -9.58 -14.80 -1.01
CA GLY A 254 -8.93 -13.94 -0.03
C GLY A 254 -8.37 -12.66 -0.63
N ILE A 255 -7.57 -11.95 0.17
CA ILE A 255 -7.00 -10.64 -0.19
C ILE A 255 -6.07 -10.66 -1.40
N TYR A 256 -5.49 -11.81 -1.75
CA TYR A 256 -4.68 -12.00 -2.96
C TYR A 256 -5.52 -12.44 -4.18
N GLY A 257 -6.85 -12.51 -4.03
CA GLY A 257 -7.77 -12.98 -5.06
C GLY A 257 -8.14 -14.46 -4.91
N ARG A 258 -8.83 -14.96 -5.94
CA ARG A 258 -9.25 -16.35 -6.00
C ARG A 258 -8.05 -17.25 -6.31
N PHE A 259 -8.05 -18.45 -5.73
CA PHE A 259 -7.06 -19.47 -6.02
C PHE A 259 -7.18 -19.95 -7.47
N GLY A 260 -6.08 -19.85 -8.21
CA GLY A 260 -6.00 -20.22 -9.63
C GLY A 260 -5.48 -21.63 -9.89
N GLY A 261 -5.25 -22.46 -8.87
CA GLY A 261 -4.76 -23.83 -9.04
C GLY A 261 -5.88 -24.88 -9.18
N THR A 262 -5.49 -26.14 -9.36
CA THR A 262 -6.41 -27.26 -9.63
C THR A 262 -7.38 -27.56 -8.49
N SER A 263 -6.90 -27.57 -7.24
CA SER A 263 -7.75 -27.84 -6.08
C SER A 263 -7.18 -27.25 -4.80
N ILE A 264 -8.07 -26.79 -3.93
CA ILE A 264 -7.75 -26.39 -2.56
C ILE A 264 -8.85 -26.91 -1.63
N LYS A 265 -8.46 -27.51 -0.52
CA LYS A 265 -9.34 -27.93 0.57
C LYS A 265 -8.70 -27.48 1.87
N GLY A 266 -9.52 -27.10 2.84
CA GLY A 266 -9.03 -26.77 4.15
C GLY A 266 -10.03 -27.15 5.22
N ILE A 267 -9.49 -27.37 6.41
CA ILE A 267 -10.23 -27.75 7.61
C ILE A 267 -9.69 -26.92 8.77
N ILE A 268 -10.53 -26.68 9.76
CA ILE A 268 -10.11 -26.10 11.03
C ILE A 268 -10.08 -27.23 12.05
N GLN A 269 -8.92 -27.46 12.65
CA GLN A 269 -8.78 -28.35 13.79
C GLN A 269 -8.76 -27.51 15.06
N ARG A 270 -9.48 -27.96 16.09
CA ARG A 270 -9.53 -27.32 17.41
C ARG A 270 -8.83 -28.21 18.42
#